data_AF-A0A3B9W711-F1
#
_entry.id   AF-A0A3B9W711-F1
#
_cell.length_a   1.000
_cell.length_b   1.000
_cell.length_c   1.000
_cell.angle_alpha   90.00
_cell.angle_beta   90.00
_cell.angle_gamma   90.00
#
_symmetry.space_group_name_H-M   'P 1'
#
loop_
_entity.id
_entity.type
_entity.pdbx_description
1 polymer ?
#
loop_
_entity_poly.entity_id
_entity_poly.type
_entity_poly.pdbx_seq_one_letter_code
_entity_poly.pdbx_strand_id
1 'polypeptide(L)'
;MSKLSSFRFDNTFLTLPSCLYTKLKLSPVASPNIITFNQELSDSLGLNLDASSPCTAGILSGNACLPEGGYFSQAYAGHQFGH
;
A
#
# COMPACT_ATOMS: atom_id res chain seq x y z
N MET A 1 18.73 8.73 7.88
CA MET A 1 18.05 7.99 6.79
C MET A 1 17.18 6.93 7.44
N SER A 2 15.90 7.21 7.65
CA SER A 2 14.99 6.26 8.30
C SER A 2 14.84 5.03 7.41
N LYS A 3 15.03 3.87 8.03
CA LYS A 3 15.10 2.59 7.37
C LYS A 3 13.69 2.25 6.85
N LEU A 4 13.49 2.22 5.53
CA LEU A 4 12.33 1.59 4.87
C LEU A 4 12.23 0.07 5.15
N SER A 5 13.07 -0.47 6.04
CA SER A 5 13.22 -1.89 6.35
C SER A 5 12.14 -2.49 7.23
N SER A 6 11.17 -1.70 7.72
CA SER A 6 10.07 -2.24 8.54
C SER A 6 9.06 -3.03 7.70
N PHE A 7 8.94 -2.73 6.40
CA PHE A 7 8.10 -3.49 5.50
C PHE A 7 8.80 -4.77 5.07
N ARG A 8 8.14 -5.91 5.28
CA ARG A 8 8.61 -7.25 4.87
C ARG A 8 7.50 -7.92 4.07
N PHE A 9 7.41 -7.58 2.79
CA PHE A 9 6.34 -8.08 1.93
C PHE A 9 6.60 -9.51 1.47
N ASP A 10 5.55 -10.32 1.51
CA ASP A 10 5.44 -11.55 0.71
C ASP A 10 4.16 -11.46 -0.12
N ASN A 11 4.32 -11.21 -1.43
CA ASN A 11 3.20 -10.90 -2.32
C ASN A 11 2.54 -12.17 -2.87
N THR A 12 2.13 -13.07 -1.98
CA THR A 12 1.63 -14.41 -2.34
C THR A 12 0.44 -14.39 -3.30
N PHE A 13 -0.39 -13.34 -3.30
CA PHE A 13 -1.48 -13.20 -4.27
C PHE A 13 -0.98 -13.10 -5.73
N LEU A 14 0.20 -12.51 -5.95
CA LEU A 14 0.81 -12.39 -7.28
C LEU A 14 1.38 -13.72 -7.79
N THR A 15 1.32 -14.81 -7.01
CA THR A 15 1.66 -16.16 -7.48
C THR A 15 0.45 -16.93 -8.00
N LEU A 16 -0.76 -16.38 -7.87
CA LEU A 16 -1.99 -16.96 -8.38
C LEU A 16 -2.12 -16.79 -9.92
N PRO A 17 -3.09 -17.45 -10.58
CA PRO A 17 -3.32 -17.26 -12.01
C PRO A 17 -3.55 -15.78 -12.37
N SER A 18 -2.93 -15.34 -13.47
CA SER A 18 -2.97 -13.93 -13.90
C SER A 18 -4.35 -13.44 -14.32
N CYS A 19 -5.34 -14.31 -14.49
CA CYS A 19 -6.73 -13.88 -14.71
C CYS A 19 -7.37 -13.27 -13.45
N LEU A 20 -6.78 -13.49 -12.27
CA LEU A 20 -7.30 -13.00 -10.99
C LEU A 20 -6.78 -11.60 -10.62
N TYR A 21 -5.80 -11.06 -11.35
CA TYR A 21 -5.27 -9.74 -11.06
C TYR A 21 -4.60 -9.08 -12.27
N THR A 22 -4.45 -7.75 -12.19
CA THR A 22 -3.62 -6.96 -13.11
C THR A 22 -2.57 -6.20 -12.30
N LYS A 23 -1.29 -6.32 -12.67
CA LYS A 23 -0.22 -5.51 -12.07
C LYS A 23 -0.35 -4.05 -12.51
N LEU A 24 -0.15 -3.12 -11.59
CA LEU A 24 -0.33 -1.68 -11.83
C LEU A 24 0.89 -0.89 -11.36
N LYS A 25 1.06 0.30 -11.94
CA LYS A 25 1.98 1.31 -11.41
C LYS A 25 1.21 2.23 -10.47
N LEU A 26 1.90 2.81 -9.49
CA LEU A 26 1.34 3.86 -8.66
C LEU A 26 1.06 5.11 -9.49
N SER A 27 0.02 5.85 -9.11
CA SER A 27 -0.37 7.14 -9.69
C SER A 27 -0.13 8.24 -8.67
N PRO A 28 1.00 8.98 -8.75
CA PRO A 28 1.35 10.00 -7.75
C PRO A 28 0.37 11.17 -7.71
N VAL A 29 0.27 11.81 -6.54
CA VAL A 29 -0.55 13.00 -6.32
C VAL A 29 0.31 14.23 -5.98
N ALA A 30 -0.24 15.42 -6.20
CA ALA A 30 0.40 16.67 -5.83
C ALA A 30 0.29 16.91 -4.31
N SER A 31 1.40 17.33 -3.69
CA SER A 31 1.47 17.81 -2.31
C SER A 31 0.77 16.91 -1.27
N PRO A 32 1.20 15.63 -1.12
CA PRO A 32 0.58 14.72 -0.17
C PRO A 32 0.80 15.18 1.28
N ASN A 33 -0.26 15.11 2.09
CA ASN A 33 -0.21 15.39 3.51
C ASN A 33 -1.11 14.42 4.29
N ILE A 34 -0.68 14.05 5.50
CA ILE A 34 -1.44 13.19 6.40
C ILE A 34 -2.41 14.06 7.20
N ILE A 35 -3.71 13.74 7.10
CA ILE A 35 -4.78 14.45 7.85
C ILE A 35 -5.02 13.78 9.21
N THR A 36 -5.07 12.45 9.21
CA THR A 36 -5.21 11.62 10.41
C THR A 36 -4.39 10.35 10.21
N PHE A 37 -3.82 9.83 11.31
CA PHE A 37 -2.98 8.64 11.28
C PHE A 37 -3.22 7.81 12.53
N ASN A 38 -3.37 6.49 12.33
CA ASN A 38 -3.52 5.56 13.44
C ASN A 38 -2.15 5.03 13.85
N GLN A 39 -1.54 5.68 14.85
CA GLN A 39 -0.21 5.30 15.35
C GLN A 39 -0.22 3.90 15.98
N GLU A 40 -1.24 3.58 16.78
CA GLU A 40 -1.36 2.26 17.44
C GLU A 40 -1.36 1.11 16.42
N LEU A 41 -2.07 1.28 15.29
CA LEU A 41 -2.05 0.29 14.22
C LEU A 41 -0.66 0.18 13.58
N SER A 42 0.02 1.30 13.31
CA SER A 42 1.37 1.30 12.74
C SER A 42 2.36 0.53 13.60
N ASP A 43 2.29 0.73 14.91
CA ASP A 43 3.14 0.08 15.89
C ASP A 43 2.81 -1.42 16.00
N SER A 44 1.51 -1.78 16.02
CA SER A 44 1.06 -3.18 16.07
C SER A 44 1.48 -4.00 14.84
N LEU A 45 1.57 -3.35 13.67
CA LEU A 45 2.07 -3.96 12.43
C LEU A 45 3.61 -4.01 12.38
N GLY A 46 4.30 -3.43 13.37
CA GLY A 46 5.76 -3.33 13.40
C GLY A 46 6.34 -2.36 12.38
N LEU A 47 5.52 -1.52 11.76
CA LEU A 47 5.95 -0.55 10.74
C LEU A 47 6.65 0.65 11.38
N ASN A 48 6.20 1.05 12.58
CA ASN A 48 6.74 2.18 13.35
C ASN A 48 6.88 3.45 12.48
N LEU A 49 5.83 3.77 11.72
CA LEU A 49 5.84 4.94 10.85
C LEU A 49 5.59 6.20 11.66
N ASP A 50 6.21 7.29 11.21
CA ASP A 50 5.99 8.62 11.75
C ASP A 50 5.06 9.40 10.82
N ALA A 51 3.89 9.79 11.32
CA ALA A 51 2.88 10.53 10.57
C ALA A 51 3.37 11.91 10.07
N SER A 52 4.32 12.52 10.78
CA SER A 52 4.90 13.81 10.41
C SER A 52 5.95 13.70 9.30
N SER A 53 6.39 12.47 8.99
CA SER A 53 7.40 12.22 7.98
C SER A 53 6.83 12.37 6.55
N PRO A 54 7.48 13.17 5.68
CA PRO A 54 7.13 13.22 4.26
C PRO A 54 7.23 11.84 3.57
N CYS A 55 8.07 10.94 4.08
CA CYS A 55 8.16 9.57 3.56
C CYS A 55 6.86 8.80 3.81
N THR A 56 6.26 8.90 5.00
CA THR A 56 4.98 8.26 5.33
C THR A 56 3.87 8.77 4.43
N ALA A 57 3.78 10.10 4.27
CA ALA A 57 2.84 10.71 3.34
C ALA A 57 3.04 10.19 1.90
N GLY A 58 4.30 10.12 1.44
CA GLY A 58 4.62 9.66 0.09
C GLY A 58 4.28 8.19 -0.17
N ILE A 59 4.51 7.30 0.79
CA ILE A 59 4.15 5.88 0.67
C ILE A 59 2.63 5.72 0.60
N LEU A 60 1.90 6.36 1.52
CA LEU A 60 0.45 6.21 1.65
C LEU A 60 -0.34 6.96 0.57
N SER A 61 0.30 7.87 -0.17
CA SER A 61 -0.33 8.62 -1.27
C SER A 61 0.02 8.08 -2.66
N GLY A 62 0.78 6.99 -2.76
CA GLY A 62 1.23 6.45 -4.05
C GLY A 62 2.37 7.24 -4.71
N ASN A 63 3.08 8.09 -3.97
CA ASN A 63 4.22 8.86 -4.47
C ASN A 63 5.57 8.14 -4.27
N ALA A 64 5.62 7.11 -3.43
CA ALA A 64 6.82 6.32 -3.19
C ALA A 64 6.50 4.83 -3.22
N CYS A 65 7.29 4.07 -3.98
CA CYS A 65 7.28 2.61 -3.91
C CYS A 65 8.05 2.13 -2.68
N LEU A 66 7.61 1.02 -2.12
CA LEU A 66 8.30 0.25 -1.10
C LEU A 66 9.16 -0.82 -1.77
N PRO A 67 10.33 -1.15 -1.20
CA PRO A 67 11.08 -2.33 -1.60
C PRO A 67 10.18 -3.56 -1.56
N GLU A 68 10.22 -4.38 -2.60
CA GLU A 68 9.45 -5.63 -2.71
C GLU A 68 7.92 -5.44 -2.67
N GLY A 69 7.40 -4.21 -2.75
CA GLY A 69 5.96 -3.95 -2.78
C GLY A 69 5.30 -4.53 -4.04
N GLY A 70 4.23 -5.29 -3.86
CA GLY A 70 3.37 -5.77 -4.93
C GLY A 70 2.20 -4.82 -5.18
N TYR A 71 2.17 -4.19 -6.36
CA TYR A 71 1.10 -3.25 -6.75
C TYR A 71 0.21 -3.86 -7.83
N PHE A 72 -1.05 -4.10 -7.50
CA PHE A 72 -2.00 -4.77 -8.38
C PHE A 72 -3.45 -4.44 -8.04
N SER A 73 -4.34 -4.69 -8.99
CA SER A 73 -5.80 -4.72 -8.78
C SER A 73 -6.30 -6.15 -8.95
N GLN A 74 -7.17 -6.59 -8.04
CA GLN A 74 -7.78 -7.91 -8.08
C GLN A 74 -9.02 -7.89 -8.98
N ALA A 75 -9.18 -8.93 -9.79
CA ALA A 75 -10.44 -9.18 -10.46
C ALA A 75 -11.44 -9.76 -9.45
N TYR A 76 -12.65 -9.20 -9.41
CA TYR A 76 -13.74 -9.71 -8.60
C TYR A 76 -15.08 -9.51 -9.32
N ALA A 77 -16.08 -10.26 -8.89
CA ALA A 77 -17.47 -10.11 -9.32
C ALA A 77 -18.36 -10.28 -8.10
N GLY A 78 -19.63 -9.91 -8.22
CA GLY A 78 -20.61 -10.08 -7.16
C GLY A 78 -21.97 -9.62 -7.62
N HIS A 79 -23.00 -10.15 -6.96
CA HIS A 79 -24.36 -9.74 -7.24
C HIS A 79 -24.61 -8.33 -6.69
N GLN A 80 -24.89 -7.38 -7.57
CA GLN A 80 -25.36 -6.06 -7.18
C GLN A 80 -26.86 -6.00 -7.46
N PHE A 81 -27.67 -5.79 -6.43
CA PHE A 81 -29.14 -5.74 -6.53
C PHE A 81 -29.80 -7.03 -7.07
N GLY A 82 -29.17 -8.20 -6.88
CA GLY A 82 -29.78 -9.51 -7.18
C GLY A 82 -29.57 -10.06 -8.59
N HIS A 83 -28.64 -9.47 -9.36
CA HIS A 83 -28.19 -9.97 -10.66
C HIS A 83 -26.69 -10.26 -10.64
#